data_AF-A0A2I4DLD1-F1
#
_entry.id   AF-A0A2I4DLD1-F1
#
_cell.length_a   1.000
_cell.length_b   1.000
_cell.length_c   1.000
_cell.angle_alpha   90.00
_cell.angle_beta   90.00
_cell.angle_gamma   90.00
#
_symmetry.space_group_name_H-M   'P 1'
#
loop_
_entity.id
_entity.type
_entity.pdbx_description
1 polymer ?
#
loop_
_entity_poly.entity_id
_entity_poly.type
_entity_poly.pdbx_seq_one_letter_code
_entity_poly.pdbx_strand_id
1 'polypeptide(L)'
;MVKAVVGEETQLKLIEDRLSQSGLPVQFVFCLSQLGLVVGKLSSPLDRGFVFDLVPTPPNDAGEPACSLLESVKDDKKKGTKSRSQAAEVSSLFIDGDWVAEHARQVARMLVGGVRVVGIYIWVSSDASKNSTIMLSQLLQTIKGVAEATPLLETDREERLLIHICYSPMRWTCRNCTWTSNITSSSLRPCDFKMGRVLTSLQTFKCTYNFNLRLPICHESESNVQTLSDVLRQGISHHAKELKDAKAIIDGNLVVRDEPCTFYGVHEVELLLPFMKDSNAEACSRKDALGVLVFNGSVCSFAYLNSKEPISQAVSDIKMDIIMSLQSRLDIICDEAYGDVGPKDDASPEASDGISTDKPVSQLVLHFLRKKYIGDGQIAAPGVSIQGSAFWKNVMEVVPLKLRCSKWVV
;
A
#
# COMPACT_ATOMS: atom_id res chain seq x y z
N MET A 1 21.34 5.61 -4.75
CA MET A 1 20.79 4.84 -5.89
C MET A 1 21.17 3.40 -5.66
N VAL A 2 20.18 2.52 -5.55
CA VAL A 2 20.41 1.13 -5.17
C VAL A 2 21.28 0.42 -6.21
N LYS A 3 22.47 -0.02 -5.79
CA LYS A 3 23.46 -0.71 -6.63
C LYS A 3 23.35 -2.23 -6.53
N ALA A 4 23.03 -2.71 -5.33
CA ALA A 4 22.92 -4.14 -5.04
C ALA A 4 21.60 -4.43 -4.33
N VAL A 5 20.97 -5.54 -4.71
CA VAL A 5 19.74 -6.05 -4.12
C VAL A 5 20.02 -7.42 -3.51
N VAL A 6 19.70 -7.58 -2.22
CA VAL A 6 19.81 -8.85 -1.50
C VAL A 6 18.42 -9.37 -1.22
N GLY A 7 18.08 -10.52 -1.78
CA GLY A 7 16.81 -11.19 -1.53
C GLY A 7 16.91 -12.26 -0.45
N GLU A 8 15.85 -12.43 0.33
CA GLU A 8 15.79 -13.46 1.37
C GLU A 8 15.84 -14.86 0.76
N GLU A 9 16.94 -15.57 1.01
CA GLU A 9 17.23 -16.84 0.36
C GLU A 9 16.16 -17.90 0.64
N THR A 10 15.64 -18.00 1.86
CA THR A 10 14.66 -19.04 2.20
C THR A 10 13.33 -18.82 1.50
N GLN A 11 12.83 -17.58 1.47
CA GLN A 11 11.55 -17.25 0.84
C GLN A 11 11.63 -17.36 -0.67
N LEU A 12 12.69 -16.81 -1.27
CA LEU A 12 12.85 -16.83 -2.71
C LEU A 12 13.08 -18.24 -3.28
N LYS A 13 13.74 -19.13 -2.52
CA LYS A 13 13.85 -20.54 -2.89
C LYS A 13 12.50 -21.26 -2.85
N LEU A 14 11.68 -21.02 -1.82
CA LEU A 14 10.33 -21.58 -1.76
C LEU A 14 9.48 -21.11 -2.94
N ILE A 15 9.60 -19.84 -3.33
CA ILE A 15 8.93 -19.30 -4.52
C ILE A 15 9.48 -19.96 -5.79
N GLU A 16 10.79 -20.08 -5.94
CA GLU A 16 11.44 -20.76 -7.08
C GLU A 16 10.98 -22.22 -7.21
N ASP A 17 10.87 -22.96 -6.10
CA ASP A 17 10.36 -24.33 -6.08
C ASP A 17 8.89 -24.38 -6.51
N ARG A 18 8.05 -23.46 -5.99
CA ARG A 18 6.64 -23.36 -6.39
C ARG A 18 6.48 -23.03 -7.87
N LEU A 19 7.25 -22.07 -8.38
CA LEU A 19 7.24 -21.68 -9.79
C LEU A 19 7.71 -22.83 -10.68
N SER A 20 8.76 -23.54 -10.28
CA SER A 20 9.29 -24.70 -11.02
C SER A 20 8.29 -25.86 -11.06
N GLN A 21 7.55 -26.10 -9.98
CA GLN A 21 6.47 -27.11 -9.95
C GLN A 21 5.29 -26.70 -10.84
N SER A 22 4.94 -25.41 -10.88
CA SER A 22 3.87 -24.90 -11.75
C SER A 22 4.22 -24.89 -13.24
N GLY A 23 5.51 -24.98 -13.59
CA GLY A 23 6.01 -25.07 -14.96
C GLY A 23 6.05 -26.49 -15.55
N LEU A 24 5.63 -27.52 -14.80
CA LEU A 24 5.58 -28.90 -15.31
C LEU A 24 4.28 -29.16 -16.09
N PRO A 25 4.34 -29.76 -17.29
CA PRO A 25 3.19 -29.97 -18.14
C PRO A 25 2.37 -31.17 -17.65
N VAL A 26 1.62 -30.99 -16.56
CA VAL A 26 0.58 -31.94 -16.19
C VAL A 26 -0.67 -31.14 -15.79
N GLN A 27 -1.53 -30.95 -16.79
CA GLN A 27 -2.97 -30.69 -16.68
C GLN A 27 -3.48 -29.25 -16.41
N PHE A 28 -2.61 -28.24 -16.20
CA PHE A 28 -3.02 -26.83 -16.19
C PHE A 28 -2.27 -26.02 -17.27
N VAL A 29 -2.93 -25.78 -18.40
CA VAL A 29 -2.41 -25.02 -19.57
C VAL A 29 -2.34 -23.50 -19.32
N PHE A 30 -2.60 -23.02 -18.10
CA PHE A 30 -2.93 -21.61 -17.84
C PHE A 30 -1.84 -20.74 -17.20
N CYS A 31 -0.62 -21.20 -16.97
CA CYS A 31 0.42 -20.37 -16.33
C CYS A 31 1.76 -20.37 -17.08
N LEU A 32 1.77 -19.86 -18.30
CA LEU A 32 3.02 -19.57 -19.04
C LEU A 32 3.73 -18.30 -18.53
N SER A 33 3.03 -17.46 -17.77
CA SER A 33 3.55 -16.23 -17.16
C SER A 33 2.87 -15.92 -15.82
N GLN A 34 3.62 -15.38 -14.86
CA GLN A 34 3.07 -14.84 -13.61
C GLN A 34 3.63 -13.44 -13.36
N LEU A 35 2.77 -12.54 -12.87
CA LEU A 35 3.15 -11.20 -12.44
C LEU A 35 2.79 -11.02 -10.97
N GLY A 36 3.62 -10.31 -10.23
CA GLY A 36 3.34 -9.97 -8.85
C GLY A 36 4.17 -8.81 -8.32
N LEU A 37 4.08 -8.59 -7.02
CA LEU A 37 4.69 -7.48 -6.31
C LEU A 37 5.96 -7.93 -5.58
N VAL A 38 6.92 -7.02 -5.47
CA VAL A 38 8.14 -7.20 -4.68
C VAL A 38 7.97 -6.45 -3.38
N VAL A 39 8.00 -7.17 -2.26
CA VAL A 39 7.93 -6.59 -0.91
C VAL A 39 9.33 -6.54 -0.32
N GLY A 40 9.72 -5.37 0.17
CA GLY A 40 11.10 -5.14 0.58
C GLY A 40 11.34 -3.79 1.23
N LYS A 41 12.62 -3.46 1.37
CA LYS A 41 13.10 -2.15 1.85
C LYS A 41 14.21 -1.66 0.93
N LEU A 42 14.11 -0.42 0.46
CA LEU A 42 15.23 0.26 -0.20
C LEU A 42 15.90 1.17 0.82
N SER A 43 17.19 0.95 1.04
CA SER A 43 17.99 1.69 2.00
C SER A 43 18.90 2.67 1.28
N SER A 44 18.57 3.96 1.36
CA SER A 44 19.39 5.05 0.82
C SER A 44 20.79 5.12 1.48
N PRO A 45 20.92 4.98 2.83
CA PRO A 45 22.24 5.02 3.49
C PRO A 45 23.19 3.89 3.06
N LEU A 46 22.66 2.73 2.69
CA LEU A 46 23.45 1.56 2.33
C LEU A 46 23.63 1.38 0.81
N ASP A 47 22.97 2.21 -0.02
CA ASP A 47 22.86 2.02 -1.47
C ASP A 47 22.40 0.57 -1.83
N ARG A 48 21.57 -0.03 -0.96
CA ARG A 48 21.16 -1.45 -1.04
C ARG A 48 19.65 -1.61 -0.94
N GLY A 49 19.13 -2.54 -1.74
CA GLY A 49 17.77 -3.02 -1.65
C GLY A 49 17.71 -4.36 -0.94
N PHE A 50 16.68 -4.57 -0.15
CA PHE A 50 16.39 -5.80 0.54
C PHE A 50 15.03 -6.31 0.07
N VAL A 51 14.98 -7.52 -0.46
CA VAL A 51 13.74 -8.16 -0.91
C VAL A 51 13.39 -9.23 0.12
N PHE A 52 12.24 -9.07 0.77
CA PHE A 52 11.79 -10.00 1.81
C PHE A 52 10.90 -11.09 1.24
N ASP A 53 10.02 -10.72 0.30
CA ASP A 53 9.05 -11.64 -0.26
C ASP A 53 8.56 -11.20 -1.65
N LEU A 54 7.99 -12.15 -2.41
CA LEU A 54 7.31 -11.91 -3.69
C LEU A 54 5.85 -12.33 -3.57
N VAL A 55 4.94 -11.38 -3.75
CA VAL A 55 3.51 -11.62 -3.60
C VAL A 55 2.87 -11.73 -4.98
N PRO A 56 2.38 -12.93 -5.39
CA PRO A 56 1.74 -13.09 -6.68
C PRO A 56 0.46 -12.27 -6.76
N THR A 57 0.20 -11.61 -7.89
CA THR A 57 -1.06 -10.91 -8.08
C THR A 57 -2.20 -11.94 -8.21
N PRO A 58 -3.27 -11.81 -7.40
CA PRO A 58 -4.42 -12.71 -7.50
C PRO A 58 -5.12 -12.56 -8.86
N PRO A 59 -5.92 -13.57 -9.28
CA PRO A 59 -6.79 -13.42 -10.45
C PRO A 59 -7.77 -12.26 -10.22
N ASN A 60 -8.18 -11.61 -11.32
CA ASN A 60 -9.17 -10.54 -11.26
C ASN A 60 -10.56 -11.06 -10.90
N ASP A 61 -11.53 -10.16 -10.70
CA ASP A 61 -12.90 -10.54 -10.34
C ASP A 61 -13.59 -11.43 -11.39
N ALA A 62 -13.11 -11.42 -12.63
CA ALA A 62 -13.55 -12.31 -13.72
C ALA A 62 -12.85 -13.68 -13.72
N GLY A 63 -11.90 -13.92 -12.80
CA GLY A 63 -11.11 -15.15 -12.72
C GLY A 63 -9.93 -15.22 -13.69
N GLU A 64 -9.63 -14.15 -14.42
CA GLU A 64 -8.54 -14.08 -15.38
C GLU A 64 -7.20 -13.72 -14.70
N PRO A 65 -6.06 -14.23 -15.19
CA PRO A 65 -4.76 -13.88 -14.64
C PRO A 65 -4.41 -12.42 -14.94
N ALA A 66 -3.75 -11.74 -13.99
CA ALA A 66 -3.28 -10.36 -14.16
C ALA A 66 -2.29 -10.16 -15.32
N CYS A 67 -1.73 -11.26 -15.82
CA CYS A 67 -0.82 -11.27 -16.95
C CYS A 67 -1.08 -12.50 -17.82
N SER A 68 -1.23 -12.29 -19.13
CA SER A 68 -1.42 -13.35 -20.12
C SER A 68 -0.47 -13.16 -21.30
N LEU A 69 0.05 -14.27 -21.82
CA LEU A 69 0.86 -14.27 -23.03
C LEU A 69 -0.08 -14.46 -24.24
N LEU A 70 -0.21 -13.46 -25.11
CA LEU A 70 -0.94 -13.66 -26.37
C LEU A 70 -0.05 -14.46 -27.33
N GLU A 71 -0.52 -15.65 -27.71
CA GLU A 71 -0.07 -16.35 -28.91
C GLU A 71 -0.89 -15.85 -30.11
N SER A 72 -0.22 -15.45 -31.19
CA SER A 72 -0.91 -15.13 -32.44
C SER A 72 -1.36 -16.42 -33.10
N VAL A 73 -2.65 -16.73 -33.02
CA VAL A 73 -3.26 -17.88 -33.71
C VAL A 73 -3.13 -17.67 -35.22
N LYS A 74 -2.31 -18.50 -35.88
CA LYS A 74 -2.31 -18.61 -37.35
C LYS A 74 -3.58 -19.37 -37.76
N ASP A 75 -4.48 -18.68 -38.43
CA ASP A 75 -5.66 -19.28 -39.05
C ASP A 75 -5.24 -20.04 -40.32
N ASP A 76 -5.40 -21.37 -40.30
CA ASP A 76 -4.86 -22.28 -41.30
C ASP A 76 -5.94 -22.62 -42.35
N LYS A 77 -5.91 -21.97 -43.53
CA LYS A 77 -6.65 -22.46 -44.71
C LYS A 77 -5.97 -22.18 -46.06
N LYS A 78 -5.19 -23.18 -46.48
CA LYS A 78 -4.91 -23.70 -47.86
C LYS A 78 -4.01 -22.91 -48.86
N LYS A 79 -2.82 -23.51 -49.02
CA LYS A 79 -2.21 -24.12 -50.25
C LYS A 79 -1.33 -23.23 -51.17
N GLY A 80 -0.01 -23.48 -51.15
CA GLY A 80 0.87 -23.33 -52.33
C GLY A 80 2.32 -22.81 -52.14
N THR A 81 3.25 -23.72 -51.88
CA THR A 81 4.68 -23.81 -52.33
C THR A 81 5.66 -22.60 -52.34
N LYS A 82 6.86 -22.85 -51.77
CA LYS A 82 8.21 -22.20 -51.92
C LYS A 82 8.64 -21.08 -50.94
N SER A 83 9.28 -21.54 -49.85
CA SER A 83 10.51 -21.03 -49.20
C SER A 83 10.87 -19.54 -49.30
N ARG A 84 10.62 -18.79 -48.22
CA ARG A 84 11.60 -17.89 -47.58
C ARG A 84 11.19 -17.71 -46.12
N SER A 85 12.04 -18.18 -45.20
CA SER A 85 11.83 -18.11 -43.75
C SER A 85 11.67 -16.66 -43.29
N GLN A 86 10.43 -16.22 -43.13
CA GLN A 86 10.07 -14.98 -42.43
C GLN A 86 9.95 -15.30 -40.94
N ALA A 87 10.76 -14.61 -40.15
CA ALA A 87 10.68 -14.59 -38.70
C ALA A 87 9.28 -14.16 -38.27
N ALA A 88 8.54 -15.08 -37.66
CA ALA A 88 7.31 -14.80 -36.94
C ALA A 88 7.50 -15.37 -35.55
N GLU A 89 7.49 -14.51 -34.53
CA GLU A 89 6.64 -14.67 -33.34
C GLU A 89 6.90 -13.51 -32.39
N VAL A 90 5.95 -12.59 -32.34
CA VAL A 90 5.91 -11.54 -31.32
C VAL A 90 4.85 -12.00 -30.31
N SER A 91 5.27 -12.71 -29.27
CA SER A 91 4.42 -13.01 -28.12
C SER A 91 4.23 -11.71 -27.34
N SER A 92 3.12 -11.00 -27.55
CA SER A 92 2.81 -9.80 -26.78
C SER A 92 2.21 -10.21 -25.45
N LEU A 93 2.85 -9.83 -24.35
CA LEU A 93 2.31 -10.05 -23.01
C LEU A 93 1.31 -8.94 -22.70
N PHE A 94 0.11 -9.32 -22.27
CA PHE A 94 -0.86 -8.40 -21.73
C PHE A 94 -0.71 -8.35 -20.21
N ILE A 95 -0.82 -7.15 -19.65
CA ILE A 95 -0.77 -6.85 -18.21
C ILE A 95 -1.92 -5.90 -17.93
N ASP A 96 -2.76 -6.29 -16.98
CA ASP A 96 -3.73 -5.40 -16.37
C ASP A 96 -3.01 -4.52 -15.34
N GLY A 97 -2.61 -3.31 -15.75
CA GLY A 97 -1.87 -2.39 -14.89
C GLY A 97 -2.69 -1.88 -13.71
N ASP A 98 -4.00 -1.72 -13.89
CA ASP A 98 -4.90 -1.17 -12.89
C ASP A 98 -5.18 -2.20 -11.78
N TRP A 99 -5.37 -3.47 -12.16
CA TRP A 99 -5.50 -4.56 -11.19
C TRP A 99 -4.23 -4.77 -10.36
N VAL A 100 -3.05 -4.69 -10.99
CA VAL A 100 -1.78 -4.79 -10.27
C VAL A 100 -1.56 -3.59 -9.34
N ALA A 101 -1.99 -2.39 -9.74
CA ALA A 101 -1.96 -1.20 -8.90
C ALA A 101 -2.93 -1.29 -7.72
N GLU A 102 -4.14 -1.84 -7.93
CA GLU A 102 -5.11 -2.16 -6.87
C GLU A 102 -4.51 -3.13 -5.85
N HIS A 103 -3.97 -4.24 -6.34
CA HIS A 103 -3.29 -5.22 -5.50
C HIS A 103 -2.14 -4.58 -4.71
N ALA A 104 -1.33 -3.71 -5.34
CA ALA A 104 -0.26 -3.01 -4.66
C ALA A 104 -0.76 -2.09 -3.56
N ARG A 105 -1.86 -1.37 -3.78
CA ARG A 105 -2.47 -0.52 -2.77
C ARG A 105 -2.95 -1.33 -1.58
N GLN A 106 -3.61 -2.46 -1.82
CA GLN A 106 -4.09 -3.35 -0.77
C GLN A 106 -2.94 -3.93 0.05
N VAL A 107 -1.89 -4.45 -0.61
CA VAL A 107 -0.70 -4.97 0.06
C VAL A 107 -0.01 -3.87 0.86
N ALA A 108 0.20 -2.68 0.28
CA ALA A 108 0.83 -1.57 0.98
C ALA A 108 0.09 -1.14 2.26
N ARG A 109 -1.25 -1.20 2.26
CA ARG A 109 -2.07 -0.95 3.46
C ARG A 109 -1.85 -1.99 4.55
N MET A 110 -1.36 -3.18 4.24
CA MET A 110 -1.10 -4.28 5.18
C MET A 110 0.33 -4.33 5.71
N LEU A 111 1.27 -3.62 5.06
CA LEU A 111 2.67 -3.59 5.46
C LEU A 111 2.88 -2.72 6.71
N VAL A 112 3.96 -3.01 7.42
CA VAL A 112 4.41 -2.26 8.60
C VAL A 112 5.57 -1.33 8.26
N GLY A 113 6.01 -0.53 9.22
CA GLY A 113 7.12 0.41 9.08
C GLY A 113 8.39 -0.23 8.53
N GLY A 114 9.03 0.45 7.59
CA GLY A 114 10.27 0.01 6.96
C GLY A 114 10.09 -1.08 5.91
N VAL A 115 8.90 -1.67 5.77
CA VAL A 115 8.58 -2.65 4.72
C VAL A 115 7.61 -2.02 3.73
N ARG A 116 7.94 -2.06 2.44
CA ARG A 116 7.20 -1.37 1.39
C ARG A 116 7.07 -2.25 0.14
N VAL A 117 6.10 -1.93 -0.71
CA VAL A 117 6.08 -2.44 -2.09
C VAL A 117 7.17 -1.71 -2.85
N VAL A 118 8.28 -2.40 -3.14
CA VAL A 118 9.47 -1.81 -3.78
C VAL A 118 9.44 -1.96 -5.29
N GLY A 119 8.53 -2.76 -5.85
CA GLY A 119 8.40 -2.91 -7.30
C GLY A 119 7.57 -4.12 -7.70
N ILE A 120 7.82 -4.64 -8.92
CA ILE A 120 7.12 -5.80 -9.48
C ILE A 120 8.09 -6.89 -9.89
N TYR A 121 7.61 -8.14 -9.88
CA TYR A 121 8.32 -9.26 -10.48
C TYR A 121 7.50 -9.87 -11.60
N ILE A 122 8.20 -10.40 -12.60
CA ILE A 122 7.62 -11.17 -13.70
C ILE A 122 8.35 -12.50 -13.83
N TRP A 123 7.57 -13.57 -13.95
CA TRP A 123 8.03 -14.92 -14.24
C TRP A 123 7.60 -15.29 -15.67
N VAL A 124 8.57 -15.54 -16.56
CA VAL A 124 8.33 -15.77 -17.99
C VAL A 124 9.48 -16.57 -18.64
N SER A 125 9.29 -17.14 -19.84
CA SER A 125 10.36 -17.85 -20.56
C SER A 125 11.45 -16.89 -21.07
N SER A 126 12.66 -17.41 -21.27
CA SER A 126 13.74 -16.64 -21.88
C SER A 126 13.34 -16.15 -23.27
N ASP A 127 12.60 -16.94 -24.04
CA ASP A 127 12.28 -16.64 -25.44
C ASP A 127 11.29 -15.49 -25.59
N ALA A 128 10.33 -15.33 -24.67
CA ALA A 128 9.42 -14.19 -24.65
C ALA A 128 10.10 -12.90 -24.11
N SER A 129 11.15 -13.03 -23.30
CA SER A 129 11.86 -11.89 -22.69
C SER A 129 12.86 -11.18 -23.62
N LYS A 130 13.20 -11.80 -24.76
CA LYS A 130 14.50 -11.56 -25.39
C LYS A 130 14.71 -10.18 -26.00
N ASN A 131 13.70 -9.40 -26.41
CA ASN A 131 13.91 -8.04 -26.95
C ASN A 131 12.61 -7.26 -27.25
N SER A 132 11.48 -7.57 -26.62
CA SER A 132 10.26 -6.81 -26.84
C SER A 132 10.32 -5.51 -26.03
N THR A 133 10.81 -4.43 -26.65
CA THR A 133 10.70 -3.05 -26.12
C THR A 133 9.28 -2.74 -25.64
N ILE A 134 8.28 -3.35 -26.30
CA ILE A 134 6.86 -3.30 -25.95
C ILE A 134 6.59 -3.89 -24.56
N MET A 135 7.03 -5.12 -24.27
CA MET A 135 6.86 -5.74 -22.95
C MET A 135 7.53 -4.93 -21.84
N LEU A 136 8.76 -4.49 -22.09
CA LEU A 136 9.52 -3.70 -21.13
C LEU A 136 8.79 -2.36 -20.87
N SER A 137 8.26 -1.72 -21.92
CA SER A 137 7.46 -0.50 -21.77
C SER A 137 6.16 -0.73 -21.00
N GLN A 138 5.50 -1.87 -21.18
CA GLN A 138 4.29 -2.21 -20.46
C GLN A 138 4.56 -2.50 -18.98
N LEU A 139 5.61 -3.25 -18.67
CA LEU A 139 6.07 -3.47 -17.29
C LEU A 139 6.42 -2.14 -16.61
N LEU A 140 7.07 -1.22 -17.32
CA LEU A 140 7.37 0.12 -16.82
C LEU A 140 6.09 0.92 -16.54
N GLN A 141 5.08 0.83 -17.40
CA GLN A 141 3.77 1.45 -17.18
C GLN A 141 3.04 0.82 -15.99
N THR A 142 3.17 -0.48 -15.76
CA THR A 142 2.63 -1.14 -14.55
C THR A 142 3.38 -0.68 -13.30
N ILE A 143 4.71 -0.58 -13.34
CA ILE A 143 5.51 -0.03 -12.22
C ILE A 143 5.07 1.40 -11.91
N LYS A 144 4.74 2.19 -12.93
CA LYS A 144 4.14 3.52 -12.78
C LYS A 144 2.83 3.45 -11.99
N GLY A 145 1.87 2.65 -12.42
CA GLY A 145 0.59 2.49 -11.71
C GLY A 145 0.77 2.02 -10.27
N VAL A 146 1.67 1.06 -10.04
CA VAL A 146 2.03 0.58 -8.69
C VAL A 146 2.65 1.68 -7.85
N ALA A 147 3.52 2.51 -8.42
CA ALA A 147 4.17 3.60 -7.70
C ALA A 147 3.18 4.70 -7.30
N GLU A 148 2.24 5.04 -8.18
CA GLU A 148 1.16 5.98 -7.92
C GLU A 148 0.17 5.45 -6.87
N ALA A 149 -0.11 4.14 -6.90
CA ALA A 149 -0.96 3.48 -5.90
C ALA A 149 -0.29 3.31 -4.53
N THR A 150 1.05 3.40 -4.47
CA THR A 150 1.84 3.23 -3.25
C THR A 150 2.79 4.43 -3.06
N PRO A 151 2.24 5.65 -2.85
CA PRO A 151 3.05 6.85 -2.77
C PRO A 151 4.00 6.77 -1.57
N LEU A 152 5.28 7.05 -1.81
CA LEU A 152 6.27 7.16 -0.75
C LEU A 152 6.10 8.55 -0.13
N LEU A 153 5.70 8.61 1.14
CA LEU A 153 5.50 9.87 1.89
C LEU A 153 6.82 10.63 2.19
N GLU A 154 7.96 10.10 1.77
CA GLU A 154 9.31 10.62 2.06
C GLU A 154 10.13 10.84 0.79
N THR A 155 10.97 11.88 0.83
CA THR A 155 11.89 12.41 -0.20
C THR A 155 13.00 11.44 -0.65
N ASP A 156 12.83 10.14 -0.42
CA ASP A 156 13.71 9.14 -0.98
C ASP A 156 13.33 8.94 -2.44
N ARG A 157 14.35 9.09 -3.29
CA ARG A 157 14.35 8.82 -4.72
C ARG A 157 13.32 7.75 -5.05
N GLU A 158 12.38 8.07 -5.93
CA GLU A 158 11.31 7.19 -6.42
C GLU A 158 11.91 6.02 -7.24
N GLU A 159 12.68 5.18 -6.56
CA GLU A 159 13.36 4.01 -7.09
C GLU A 159 12.42 2.82 -6.93
N ARG A 160 12.26 2.06 -8.02
CA ARG A 160 11.44 0.84 -8.06
C ARG A 160 12.22 -0.30 -8.69
N LEU A 161 12.01 -1.51 -8.18
CA LEU A 161 12.67 -2.72 -8.66
C LEU A 161 11.79 -3.46 -9.69
N LEU A 162 12.43 -3.97 -10.74
CA LEU A 162 11.87 -4.94 -11.66
C LEU A 162 12.69 -6.23 -11.53
N ILE A 163 12.07 -7.28 -11.01
CA ILE A 163 12.69 -8.60 -10.91
C ILE A 163 12.13 -9.48 -12.03
N HIS A 164 12.98 -9.94 -12.93
CA HIS A 164 12.61 -10.88 -13.97
C HIS A 164 13.21 -12.25 -13.66
N ILE A 165 12.32 -13.23 -13.51
CA ILE A 165 12.60 -14.63 -13.21
C ILE A 165 12.34 -15.42 -14.49
N CYS A 166 13.42 -15.86 -15.13
CA CYS A 166 13.36 -16.68 -16.33
C CYS A 166 13.38 -18.15 -15.93
N TYR A 167 12.56 -19.04 -16.52
CA TYR A 167 12.54 -20.48 -16.19
C TYR A 167 13.31 -21.39 -17.16
N SER A 168 13.85 -20.89 -18.28
CA SER A 168 14.59 -21.71 -19.25
C SER A 168 15.81 -20.98 -19.82
N PRO A 169 16.99 -21.04 -19.17
CA PRO A 169 17.27 -21.66 -17.86
C PRO A 169 16.82 -20.77 -16.69
N MET A 170 16.71 -21.35 -15.49
CA MET A 170 16.32 -20.63 -14.27
C MET A 170 17.31 -19.50 -13.96
N ARG A 171 16.88 -18.23 -14.12
CA ARG A 171 17.73 -17.05 -14.00
C ARG A 171 16.99 -15.87 -13.39
N TRP A 172 17.60 -15.30 -12.36
CA TRP A 172 17.14 -14.08 -11.71
C TRP A 172 17.86 -12.87 -12.29
N THR A 173 17.09 -11.86 -12.70
CA THR A 173 17.62 -10.59 -13.17
C THR A 173 16.90 -9.45 -12.48
N CYS A 174 17.65 -8.50 -11.91
CA CYS A 174 17.08 -7.34 -11.24
C CYS A 174 17.48 -6.07 -11.99
N ARG A 175 16.50 -5.19 -12.21
CA ARG A 175 16.70 -3.86 -12.78
C ARG A 175 16.10 -2.83 -11.83
N ASN A 176 16.82 -1.75 -11.57
CA ASN A 176 16.30 -0.59 -10.86
C ASN A 176 15.81 0.44 -11.88
N CYS A 177 14.65 1.03 -11.61
CA CYS A 177 14.03 2.08 -12.36
C CYS A 177 14.01 3.32 -11.46
N THR A 178 14.66 4.39 -11.87
CA THR A 178 14.47 5.68 -11.20
C THR A 178 13.33 6.41 -11.89
N TRP A 179 12.34 6.82 -11.12
CA TRP A 179 11.26 7.65 -11.61
C TRP A 179 11.81 9.02 -12.00
N THR A 180 11.74 9.31 -13.29
CA THR A 180 11.82 10.66 -13.83
C THR A 180 10.65 10.78 -14.80
N SER A 181 10.10 11.98 -14.99
CA SER A 181 8.80 12.22 -15.63
C SER A 181 8.61 11.59 -17.03
N ASN A 182 9.69 11.13 -17.68
CA ASN A 182 9.67 10.34 -18.91
C ASN A 182 10.40 8.99 -18.73
N ILE A 183 9.67 7.96 -18.31
CA ILE A 183 10.22 6.61 -18.21
C ILE A 183 10.38 6.01 -19.62
N THR A 184 11.63 5.78 -20.01
CA THR A 184 11.98 5.01 -21.21
C THR A 184 12.75 3.76 -20.79
N SER A 185 12.85 2.77 -21.68
CA SER A 185 13.66 1.56 -21.44
C SER A 185 15.11 1.85 -21.04
N SER A 186 15.64 3.03 -21.38
CA SER A 186 16.97 3.52 -21.00
C SER A 186 17.12 3.90 -19.52
N SER A 187 16.00 4.10 -18.80
CA SER A 187 15.98 4.40 -17.36
C SER A 187 16.27 3.15 -16.49
N LEU A 188 16.16 1.95 -17.08
CA LEU A 188 16.49 0.70 -16.39
C LEU A 188 18.00 0.50 -16.25
N ARG A 189 18.46 0.41 -15.01
CA ARG A 189 19.84 0.04 -14.70
C ARG A 189 19.86 -1.38 -14.13
N PRO A 190 20.68 -2.30 -14.68
CA PRO A 190 20.91 -3.59 -14.05
C PRO A 190 21.43 -3.41 -12.63
N CYS A 191 20.94 -4.22 -11.71
CA CYS A 191 21.39 -4.27 -10.32
C CYS A 191 21.93 -5.65 -9.99
N ASP A 192 22.97 -5.68 -9.16
CA ASP A 192 23.53 -6.94 -8.67
C ASP A 192 22.53 -7.60 -7.72
N PHE A 193 21.91 -8.68 -8.18
CA PHE A 193 20.97 -9.46 -7.36
C PHE A 193 21.71 -10.64 -6.71
N LYS A 194 21.59 -10.75 -5.38
CA LYS A 194 22.15 -11.86 -4.60
C LYS A 194 21.09 -12.38 -3.65
N MET A 195 21.10 -13.69 -3.42
CA MET A 195 20.31 -14.28 -2.34
C MET A 195 21.14 -14.34 -1.06
N GLY A 196 20.54 -14.06 0.08
CA GLY A 196 21.19 -14.15 1.38
C GLY A 196 20.19 -14.10 2.54
N ARG A 197 20.68 -14.23 3.76
CA ARG A 197 19.85 -14.18 4.98
C ARG A 197 19.69 -12.73 5.44
N VAL A 198 18.59 -12.10 5.04
CA VAL A 198 18.28 -10.71 5.33
C VAL A 198 17.42 -10.59 6.57
N LEU A 199 16.36 -11.40 6.69
CA LEU A 199 15.38 -11.35 7.77
C LEU A 199 16.03 -11.58 9.14
N THR A 200 17.05 -12.44 9.22
CA THR A 200 17.78 -12.71 10.46
C THR A 200 18.58 -11.53 10.99
N SER A 201 18.79 -10.50 10.15
CA SER A 201 19.55 -9.29 10.51
C SER A 201 18.66 -8.09 10.88
N LEU A 202 17.33 -8.28 10.85
CA LEU A 202 16.37 -7.24 11.17
C LEU A 202 16.14 -7.15 12.68
N GLN A 203 16.18 -5.94 13.19
CA GLN A 203 15.72 -5.59 14.53
C GLN A 203 14.28 -5.11 14.47
N THR A 204 13.52 -5.41 15.52
CA THR A 204 12.11 -5.05 15.60
C THR A 204 11.95 -3.85 16.54
N PHE A 205 11.28 -2.80 16.07
CA PHE A 205 10.89 -1.65 16.86
C PHE A 205 9.37 -1.67 17.01
N LYS A 206 8.86 -1.48 18.22
CA LYS A 206 7.44 -1.50 18.52
C LYS A 206 7.05 -0.20 19.21
N CYS A 207 5.97 0.43 18.75
CA CYS A 207 5.39 1.62 19.37
C CYS A 207 3.89 1.40 19.61
N THR A 208 3.40 1.76 20.80
CA THR A 208 1.96 1.90 21.04
C THR A 208 1.64 3.39 21.12
N TYR A 209 1.08 3.91 20.04
CA TYR A 209 0.82 5.34 19.89
C TYR A 209 -0.65 5.65 20.17
N ASN A 210 -0.90 6.42 21.22
CA ASN A 210 -2.24 6.89 21.55
C ASN A 210 -2.43 8.31 21.02
N PHE A 211 -3.54 8.58 20.36
CA PHE A 211 -3.87 9.92 19.86
C PHE A 211 -5.27 10.34 20.24
N ASN A 212 -5.47 11.66 20.27
CA ASN A 212 -6.75 12.29 20.56
C ASN A 212 -6.82 13.61 19.79
N LEU A 213 -7.32 13.56 18.56
CA LEU A 213 -7.50 14.72 17.70
C LEU A 213 -8.86 15.35 17.96
N ARG A 214 -8.87 16.66 18.16
CA ARG A 214 -10.09 17.47 18.30
C ARG A 214 -10.15 18.43 17.13
N LEU A 215 -11.05 18.14 16.18
CA LEU A 215 -11.13 18.80 14.89
C LEU A 215 -12.37 19.71 14.87
N PRO A 216 -12.22 21.04 14.84
CA PRO A 216 -13.37 21.93 14.80
C PRO A 216 -14.02 21.87 13.41
N ILE A 217 -15.34 21.74 13.43
CA ILE A 217 -16.19 21.78 12.24
C ILE A 217 -16.55 23.25 12.02
N CYS A 218 -16.12 23.83 10.89
CA CYS A 218 -16.43 25.22 10.54
C CYS A 218 -17.55 25.28 9.50
N HIS A 219 -18.33 26.37 9.50
CA HIS A 219 -19.26 26.65 8.42
C HIS A 219 -18.50 27.22 7.22
N GLU A 220 -18.32 26.43 6.15
CA GLU A 220 -17.82 26.95 4.87
C GLU A 220 -18.99 27.50 4.03
N SER A 221 -18.72 28.53 3.23
CA SER A 221 -19.70 29.17 2.33
C SER A 221 -20.31 28.17 1.34
N GLU A 222 -21.48 28.49 0.76
CA GLU A 222 -22.29 27.61 -0.12
C GLU A 222 -21.54 26.95 -1.31
N SER A 223 -20.32 27.39 -1.63
CA SER A 223 -19.46 26.85 -2.69
C SER A 223 -18.50 25.71 -2.28
N ASN A 224 -18.29 25.44 -0.99
CA ASN A 224 -17.42 24.33 -0.52
C ASN A 224 -18.09 23.59 0.64
N VAL A 225 -18.78 22.49 0.34
CA VAL A 225 -19.35 21.61 1.37
C VAL A 225 -18.23 20.69 1.87
N GLN A 226 -17.66 20.98 3.05
CA GLN A 226 -16.66 20.12 3.66
C GLN A 226 -17.34 18.83 4.20
N THR A 227 -16.89 17.66 3.73
CA THR A 227 -17.40 16.38 4.22
C THR A 227 -16.69 15.99 5.52
N LEU A 228 -17.29 15.07 6.29
CA LEU A 228 -16.64 14.48 7.47
C LEU A 228 -15.28 13.85 7.12
N SER A 229 -15.20 13.19 5.95
CA SER A 229 -13.96 12.60 5.43
C SER A 229 -12.88 13.66 5.20
N ASP A 230 -13.25 14.82 4.66
CA ASP A 230 -12.29 15.92 4.43
C ASP A 230 -11.74 16.47 5.74
N VAL A 231 -12.60 16.67 6.75
CA VAL A 231 -12.19 17.11 8.09
C VAL A 231 -11.21 16.11 8.72
N LEU A 232 -11.53 14.82 8.67
CA LEU A 232 -10.67 13.76 9.21
C LEU A 232 -9.34 13.67 8.46
N ARG A 233 -9.36 13.74 7.13
CA ARG A 233 -8.16 13.71 6.28
C ARG A 233 -7.26 14.92 6.56
N GLN A 234 -7.85 16.10 6.74
CA GLN A 234 -7.13 17.30 7.16
C GLN A 234 -6.54 17.13 8.56
N GLY A 235 -7.30 16.60 9.52
CA GLY A 235 -6.84 16.31 10.87
C GLY A 235 -5.66 15.35 10.92
N ILE A 236 -5.73 14.23 10.19
CA ILE A 236 -4.64 13.26 10.05
C ILE A 236 -3.42 13.90 9.38
N SER A 237 -3.62 14.71 8.33
CA SER A 237 -2.54 15.42 7.64
C SER A 237 -1.84 16.44 8.57
N HIS A 238 -2.61 17.15 9.39
CA HIS A 238 -2.06 18.05 10.39
C HIS A 238 -1.24 17.26 11.43
N HIS A 239 -1.82 16.18 11.95
CA HIS A 239 -1.17 15.35 12.94
C HIS A 239 0.10 14.66 12.40
N ALA A 240 0.13 14.29 11.13
CA ALA A 240 1.33 13.77 10.47
C ALA A 240 2.49 14.78 10.49
N LYS A 241 2.20 16.09 10.40
CA LYS A 241 3.22 17.14 10.52
C LYS A 241 3.76 17.24 11.95
N GLU A 242 2.88 17.15 12.96
CA GLU A 242 3.30 17.12 14.37
C GLU A 242 4.15 15.89 14.67
N LEU A 243 3.74 14.72 14.16
CA LEU A 243 4.43 13.45 14.35
C LEU A 243 5.81 13.46 13.70
N LYS A 244 5.96 14.14 12.55
CA LYS A 244 7.26 14.33 11.89
C LYS A 244 8.28 14.99 12.82
N ASP A 245 7.86 16.01 13.56
CA ASP A 245 8.70 16.74 14.52
C ASP A 245 8.87 16.03 15.87
N ALA A 246 8.15 14.92 16.11
CA ALA A 246 8.23 14.19 17.37
C ALA A 246 9.63 13.62 17.62
N LYS A 247 10.08 13.68 18.87
CA LYS A 247 11.29 12.98 19.32
C LYS A 247 10.94 11.56 19.74
N ALA A 248 11.92 10.66 19.74
CA ALA A 248 11.71 9.28 20.16
C ALA A 248 12.58 8.93 21.36
N ILE A 249 12.02 8.15 22.29
CA ILE A 249 12.75 7.41 23.30
C ILE A 249 12.72 5.95 22.87
N ILE A 250 13.87 5.27 22.92
CA ILE A 250 14.00 3.84 22.63
C ILE A 250 14.58 3.15 23.85
N ASP A 251 13.87 2.16 24.38
CA ASP A 251 14.24 1.42 25.59
C ASP A 251 14.62 2.36 26.76
N GLY A 252 13.84 3.44 26.95
CA GLY A 252 14.07 4.46 27.98
C GLY A 252 15.15 5.51 27.65
N ASN A 253 15.85 5.40 26.52
CA ASN A 253 16.91 6.33 26.12
C ASN A 253 16.43 7.29 25.01
N LEU A 254 16.59 8.61 25.24
CA LEU A 254 16.26 9.61 24.22
C LEU A 254 17.19 9.47 23.01
N VAL A 255 16.61 9.37 21.81
CA VAL A 255 17.34 9.32 20.55
C VAL A 255 17.89 10.72 20.24
N VAL A 256 19.16 10.94 20.58
CA VAL A 256 19.88 12.19 20.31
C VAL A 256 20.98 11.99 19.25
N ARG A 257 21.51 10.76 19.15
CA ARG A 257 22.57 10.39 18.20
C ARG A 257 22.03 9.37 17.19
N ASP A 258 22.47 9.52 15.96
CA ASP A 258 22.04 8.67 14.85
C ASP A 258 23.01 7.51 14.58
N GLU A 259 23.34 6.78 15.65
CA GLU A 259 24.20 5.62 15.57
C GLU A 259 23.36 4.37 15.23
N PRO A 260 23.93 3.36 14.54
CA PRO A 260 23.22 2.11 14.31
C PRO A 260 22.90 1.40 15.64
N CYS A 261 21.73 0.79 15.73
CA CYS A 261 21.37 0.03 16.91
C CYS A 261 22.19 -1.27 16.97
N THR A 262 22.96 -1.44 18.04
CA THR A 262 23.79 -2.63 18.27
C THR A 262 23.09 -3.70 19.10
N PHE A 263 21.92 -3.38 19.65
CA PHE A 263 21.17 -4.28 20.52
C PHE A 263 20.31 -5.25 19.68
N TYR A 264 20.17 -6.48 20.17
CA TYR A 264 19.37 -7.50 19.51
C TYR A 264 18.03 -7.66 20.23
N GLY A 265 16.95 -7.76 19.47
CA GLY A 265 15.64 -8.09 19.99
C GLY A 265 14.54 -7.12 19.54
N VAL A 266 13.56 -6.97 20.42
CA VAL A 266 12.43 -6.06 20.23
C VAL A 266 12.69 -4.82 21.09
N HIS A 267 12.70 -3.66 20.46
CA HIS A 267 12.89 -2.37 21.08
C HIS A 267 11.56 -1.66 21.27
N GLU A 268 11.34 -1.10 22.46
CA GLU A 268 10.15 -0.31 22.76
C GLU A 268 10.40 1.16 22.42
N VAL A 269 9.53 1.73 21.59
CA VAL A 269 9.62 3.10 21.09
C VAL A 269 8.48 3.92 21.65
N GLU A 270 8.83 5.03 22.30
CA GLU A 270 7.89 6.05 22.75
C GLU A 270 8.11 7.34 21.97
N LEU A 271 7.03 7.92 21.46
CA LEU A 271 7.07 9.17 20.70
C LEU A 271 6.68 10.34 21.60
N LEU A 272 7.58 11.31 21.71
CA LEU A 272 7.39 12.57 22.41
C LEU A 272 6.99 13.64 21.40
N LEU A 273 5.69 13.96 21.38
CA LEU A 273 5.19 15.09 20.60
C LEU A 273 5.74 16.40 21.18
N PRO A 274 6.12 17.38 20.34
CA PRO A 274 6.49 18.71 20.81
C PRO A 274 5.32 19.30 21.61
N PHE A 275 5.59 19.75 22.84
CA PHE A 275 4.59 20.42 23.64
C PHE A 275 4.19 21.74 22.97
N MET A 276 2.91 21.87 22.60
CA MET A 276 2.29 23.10 22.11
C MET A 276 3.00 23.74 20.89
N LYS A 277 2.85 23.14 19.70
CA LYS A 277 2.69 23.94 18.47
C LYS A 277 1.19 24.07 18.25
N ASP A 278 0.62 25.11 18.84
CA ASP A 278 -0.81 25.33 19.01
C ASP A 278 -1.54 25.69 17.70
N SER A 279 -1.37 24.92 16.64
CA SER A 279 -2.12 25.11 15.40
C SER A 279 -3.62 24.83 15.59
N ASN A 280 -3.97 24.01 16.57
CA ASN A 280 -5.37 23.76 16.95
C ASN A 280 -5.94 24.89 17.83
N ALA A 281 -5.11 25.66 18.53
CA ALA A 281 -5.58 26.84 19.27
C ALA A 281 -5.98 27.99 18.33
N GLU A 282 -5.35 28.10 17.15
CA GLU A 282 -5.82 29.02 16.11
C GLU A 282 -7.24 28.69 15.65
N ALA A 283 -7.61 27.41 15.65
CA ALA A 283 -8.95 26.98 15.26
C ALA A 283 -10.03 27.28 16.33
N CYS A 284 -9.66 27.36 17.62
CA CYS A 284 -10.54 27.87 18.69
C CYS A 284 -10.74 29.40 18.66
N SER A 285 -9.90 30.15 17.93
CA SER A 285 -10.08 31.59 17.73
C SER A 285 -11.06 31.91 16.58
N ARG A 286 -11.45 30.90 15.79
CA ARG A 286 -12.33 31.05 14.64
C ARG A 286 -13.77 31.14 15.14
N LYS A 287 -14.38 32.33 15.01
CA LYS A 287 -15.74 32.65 15.50
C LYS A 287 -16.88 31.83 14.84
N ASP A 288 -16.55 30.93 13.90
CA ASP A 288 -17.50 30.23 13.01
C ASP A 288 -17.50 28.70 13.19
N ALA A 289 -16.97 28.18 14.30
CA ALA A 289 -17.00 26.74 14.59
C ALA A 289 -18.41 26.29 15.03
N LEU A 290 -19.01 25.36 14.27
CA LEU A 290 -20.32 24.76 14.52
C LEU A 290 -20.28 23.64 15.57
N GLY A 291 -19.12 23.01 15.75
CA GLY A 291 -18.93 21.89 16.66
C GLY A 291 -17.51 21.38 16.64
N VAL A 292 -17.24 20.34 17.43
CA VAL A 292 -15.92 19.68 17.50
C VAL A 292 -16.11 18.19 17.28
N LEU A 293 -15.42 17.65 16.28
CA LEU A 293 -15.26 16.23 16.06
C LEU A 293 -14.10 15.71 16.90
N VAL A 294 -14.34 14.66 17.67
CA VAL A 294 -13.29 13.99 18.45
C VAL A 294 -12.92 12.70 17.74
N PHE A 295 -11.65 12.56 17.35
CA PHE A 295 -11.11 11.36 16.74
C PHE A 295 -9.94 10.86 17.57
N ASN A 296 -10.14 9.78 18.32
CA ASN A 296 -9.14 9.25 19.25
C ASN A 296 -8.97 7.73 19.11
N GLY A 297 -7.88 7.22 19.67
CA GLY A 297 -7.64 5.79 19.79
C GLY A 297 -6.16 5.46 19.89
N SER A 298 -5.82 4.22 19.54
CA SER A 298 -4.47 3.68 19.69
C SER A 298 -4.03 2.90 18.46
N VAL A 299 -2.77 3.10 18.07
CA VAL A 299 -2.12 2.41 16.96
C VAL A 299 -0.92 1.63 17.50
N CYS A 300 -0.94 0.32 17.31
CA CYS A 300 0.23 -0.53 17.52
C CYS A 300 1.05 -0.53 16.23
N SER A 301 2.18 0.17 16.24
CA SER A 301 3.09 0.31 15.11
C SER A 301 4.31 -0.58 15.28
N PHE A 302 4.78 -1.13 14.17
CA PHE A 302 6.00 -1.93 14.10
C PHE A 302 6.91 -1.39 13.00
N ALA A 303 8.21 -1.42 13.22
CA ALA A 303 9.20 -1.16 12.18
C ALA A 303 10.33 -2.18 12.21
N TYR A 304 10.82 -2.53 11.03
CA TYR A 304 11.98 -3.41 10.86
C TYR A 304 13.17 -2.64 10.29
N LEU A 305 14.28 -2.67 11.02
CA LEU A 305 15.50 -1.96 10.67
C LEU A 305 16.67 -2.96 10.53
N ASN A 306 17.53 -2.77 9.53
CA ASN A 306 18.77 -3.51 9.50
C ASN A 306 19.75 -2.95 10.55
N SER A 307 20.48 -3.81 11.26
CA SER A 307 21.52 -3.41 12.23
C SER A 307 22.57 -2.39 11.71
N LYS A 308 22.73 -2.25 10.40
CA LYS A 308 23.66 -1.29 9.76
C LYS A 308 23.02 0.06 9.42
N GLU A 309 21.70 0.16 9.49
CA GLU A 309 20.97 1.39 9.22
C GLU A 309 20.95 2.29 10.47
N PRO A 310 20.85 3.61 10.28
CA PRO A 310 20.70 4.56 11.39
C PRO A 310 19.40 4.33 12.17
N ILE A 311 19.44 4.52 13.49
CA ILE A 311 18.25 4.45 14.35
C ILE A 311 17.19 5.48 13.96
N SER A 312 17.58 6.64 13.45
CA SER A 312 16.64 7.66 12.94
C SER A 312 15.69 7.09 11.89
N GLN A 313 16.15 6.13 11.08
CA GLN A 313 15.33 5.46 10.09
C GLN A 313 14.25 4.60 10.74
N ALA A 314 14.53 3.88 11.83
CA ALA A 314 13.50 3.13 12.56
C ALA A 314 12.43 4.06 13.13
N VAL A 315 12.84 5.23 13.63
CA VAL A 315 11.91 6.24 14.12
C VAL A 315 11.05 6.79 12.97
N SER A 316 11.64 7.10 11.81
CA SER A 316 10.87 7.52 10.63
C SER A 316 9.89 6.43 10.16
N ASP A 317 10.35 5.19 10.12
CA ASP A 317 9.57 4.03 9.71
C ASP A 317 8.36 3.81 10.64
N ILE A 318 8.52 3.97 11.97
CA ILE A 318 7.43 3.93 12.95
C ILE A 318 6.43 5.08 12.72
N LYS A 319 6.93 6.31 12.56
CA LYS A 319 6.07 7.49 12.32
C LYS A 319 5.23 7.31 11.06
N MET A 320 5.86 6.82 9.99
CA MET A 320 5.19 6.53 8.72
C MET A 320 4.15 5.43 8.87
N ASP A 321 4.46 4.35 9.58
CA ASP A 321 3.50 3.26 9.81
C ASP A 321 2.27 3.74 10.60
N ILE A 322 2.45 4.63 11.59
CA ILE A 322 1.33 5.26 12.29
C ILE A 322 0.47 6.08 11.32
N ILE A 323 1.09 6.97 10.52
CA ILE A 323 0.37 7.84 9.57
C ILE A 323 -0.39 7.00 8.52
N MET A 324 0.29 6.03 7.91
CA MET A 324 -0.31 5.14 6.93
C MET A 324 -1.43 4.30 7.55
N SER A 325 -1.29 3.86 8.80
CA SER A 325 -2.34 3.14 9.52
C SER A 325 -3.59 4.00 9.73
N LEU A 326 -3.43 5.29 10.09
CA LEU A 326 -4.55 6.22 10.25
C LEU A 326 -5.23 6.49 8.90
N GLN A 327 -4.45 6.79 7.85
CA GLN A 327 -4.96 7.05 6.52
C GLN A 327 -5.70 5.84 5.93
N SER A 328 -5.09 4.66 5.98
CA SER A 328 -5.68 3.43 5.45
C SER A 328 -7.00 3.08 6.13
N ARG A 329 -7.09 3.33 7.44
CA ARG A 329 -8.34 3.10 8.19
C ARG A 329 -9.41 4.11 7.85
N LEU A 330 -9.06 5.38 7.67
CA LEU A 330 -10.00 6.38 7.19
C LEU A 330 -10.51 6.00 5.79
N ASP A 331 -9.64 5.56 4.89
CA ASP A 331 -10.04 5.12 3.56
C ASP A 331 -11.03 3.94 3.64
N ILE A 332 -10.75 2.93 4.47
CA ILE A 332 -11.66 1.79 4.66
C ILE A 332 -13.03 2.23 5.19
N ILE A 333 -13.06 3.12 6.20
CA ILE A 333 -14.32 3.67 6.75
C ILE A 333 -15.08 4.45 5.67
N CYS A 334 -14.37 5.19 4.82
CA CYS A 334 -14.98 5.88 3.70
C CYS A 334 -15.56 4.89 2.69
N ASP A 335 -14.77 3.89 2.26
CA ASP A 335 -15.16 2.89 1.26
C ASP A 335 -16.42 2.13 1.71
N GLU A 336 -16.50 1.71 2.98
CA GLU A 336 -17.68 1.06 3.57
C GLU A 336 -18.91 1.98 3.54
N ALA A 337 -18.73 3.27 3.83
CA ALA A 337 -19.82 4.22 3.83
C ALA A 337 -20.30 4.60 2.42
N TYR A 338 -19.49 4.44 1.37
CA TYR A 338 -19.90 4.71 -0.02
C TYR A 338 -20.42 3.46 -0.75
N GLY A 339 -20.21 2.25 -0.22
CA GLY A 339 -20.62 0.99 -0.82
C GLY A 339 -22.14 0.73 -0.92
N ASP A 340 -22.98 1.59 -0.35
CA ASP A 340 -24.45 1.42 -0.29
C ASP A 340 -25.24 2.30 -1.28
N VAL A 341 -24.57 3.04 -2.17
CA VAL A 341 -25.25 3.86 -3.19
C VAL A 341 -25.23 3.14 -4.54
N GLY A 342 -26.08 2.13 -4.70
CA GLY A 342 -26.40 1.57 -6.01
C GLY A 342 -27.04 2.62 -6.94
N PRO A 343 -27.03 2.42 -8.27
CA PRO A 343 -27.69 3.33 -9.20
C PRO A 343 -29.19 3.35 -8.86
N LYS A 344 -29.70 4.53 -8.49
CA LYS A 344 -31.15 4.75 -8.43
C LYS A 344 -31.64 4.89 -9.87
N ASP A 345 -32.15 3.79 -10.42
CA ASP A 345 -33.04 3.88 -11.57
C ASP A 345 -34.34 4.58 -11.14
N ASP A 346 -34.59 5.72 -11.76
CA ASP A 346 -35.85 6.46 -11.64
C ASP A 346 -37.01 5.64 -12.23
N ALA A 347 -38.01 5.29 -11.41
CA ALA A 347 -39.43 5.33 -11.81
C ALA A 347 -40.43 5.05 -10.67
N SER A 348 -41.28 6.05 -10.44
CA SER A 348 -42.65 6.05 -9.89
C SER A 348 -42.89 6.22 -8.37
N PRO A 349 -43.90 7.03 -7.95
CA PRO A 349 -44.15 7.37 -6.56
C PRO A 349 -45.43 6.70 -6.03
N GLU A 350 -45.35 5.79 -5.06
CA GLU A 350 -46.52 5.43 -4.24
C GLU A 350 -46.14 5.21 -2.77
N ALA A 351 -47.14 5.44 -1.92
CA ALA A 351 -47.05 5.85 -0.52
C ALA A 351 -46.97 4.71 0.50
N SER A 352 -46.55 5.07 1.72
CA SER A 352 -46.44 4.28 2.97
C SER A 352 -45.38 3.16 2.91
N ASP A 353 -44.60 2.85 3.93
CA ASP A 353 -44.78 2.97 5.37
C ASP A 353 -43.38 3.09 6.03
N GLY A 354 -43.32 3.61 7.26
CA GLY A 354 -42.07 4.04 7.89
C GLY A 354 -41.07 2.92 8.21
N ILE A 355 -39.85 3.02 7.66
CA ILE A 355 -38.61 2.47 8.23
C ILE A 355 -37.48 3.49 7.99
N SER A 356 -36.79 3.87 9.06
CA SER A 356 -35.62 4.75 9.06
C SER A 356 -34.55 4.21 8.12
N THR A 357 -34.37 4.86 6.98
CA THR A 357 -33.16 4.70 6.15
C THR A 357 -32.08 5.58 6.76
N ASP A 358 -31.26 4.99 7.62
CA ASP A 358 -30.03 5.62 8.11
C ASP A 358 -29.17 5.96 6.89
N LYS A 359 -28.96 7.26 6.64
CA LYS A 359 -28.04 7.72 5.61
C LYS A 359 -26.63 7.17 5.91
N PRO A 360 -25.87 6.74 4.89
CA PRO A 360 -24.48 6.35 5.10
C PRO A 360 -23.70 7.50 5.76
N VAL A 361 -22.89 7.17 6.76
CA VAL A 361 -22.20 8.12 7.66
C VAL A 361 -21.35 9.15 6.89
N SER A 362 -20.86 8.82 5.70
CA SER A 362 -20.09 9.70 4.81
C SER A 362 -20.93 10.70 4.01
N GLN A 363 -22.24 10.48 3.87
CA GLN A 363 -23.21 11.43 3.29
C GLN A 363 -23.85 12.36 4.33
N LEU A 364 -23.43 12.28 5.60
CA LEU A 364 -23.85 13.22 6.62
C LEU A 364 -23.21 14.59 6.33
N VAL A 365 -23.90 15.39 5.50
CA VAL A 365 -23.63 16.83 5.43
C VAL A 365 -23.85 17.37 6.83
N LEU A 366 -22.83 18.01 7.41
CA LEU A 366 -22.80 18.39 8.82
C LEU A 366 -24.00 19.26 9.24
N HIS A 367 -24.68 19.92 8.29
CA HIS A 367 -25.93 20.65 8.53
C HIS A 367 -27.13 19.75 8.90
N PHE A 368 -27.14 18.47 8.51
CA PHE A 368 -28.22 17.51 8.81
C PHE A 368 -28.15 16.95 10.24
N LEU A 369 -27.02 17.06 10.93
CA LEU A 369 -26.88 16.68 12.35
C LEU A 369 -27.44 17.75 13.31
N ARG A 370 -28.03 18.82 12.77
CA ARG A 370 -28.64 19.90 13.55
C ARG A 370 -29.92 19.42 14.22
N LYS A 371 -29.89 19.17 15.54
CA LYS A 371 -31.12 19.27 16.34
C LYS A 371 -31.52 20.75 16.40
N LYS A 372 -32.76 21.07 16.00
CA LYS A 372 -33.38 22.33 16.41
C LYS A 372 -33.48 22.30 17.94
N TYR A 373 -32.76 23.19 18.61
CA TYR A 373 -33.00 23.48 20.01
C TYR A 373 -34.40 24.09 20.13
N ILE A 374 -35.36 23.31 20.60
CA ILE A 374 -36.54 23.81 21.29
C ILE A 374 -36.26 23.54 22.76
N GLY A 375 -36.28 24.59 23.58
CA GLY A 375 -36.05 24.49 25.01
C GLY A 375 -37.01 23.50 25.64
N ASP A 376 -36.48 22.44 26.23
CA ASP A 376 -36.49 22.22 27.68
C ASP A 376 -35.72 20.94 28.00
N GLY A 377 -35.12 20.91 29.20
CA GLY A 377 -34.01 20.03 29.53
C GLY A 377 -34.32 18.54 29.53
N GLN A 378 -33.45 17.77 28.86
CA GLN A 378 -32.90 16.50 29.36
C GLN A 378 -31.75 16.04 28.44
N ILE A 379 -30.60 15.74 29.05
CA ILE A 379 -29.38 15.31 28.35
C ILE A 379 -29.49 13.82 28.08
N ALA A 380 -29.56 13.44 26.79
CA ALA A 380 -29.25 12.10 26.33
C ALA A 380 -28.41 12.22 25.06
N ALA A 381 -27.14 11.81 25.15
CA ALA A 381 -26.23 11.69 24.03
C ALA A 381 -26.39 10.30 23.41
N PRO A 382 -26.70 10.16 22.11
CA PRO A 382 -26.49 8.90 21.40
C PRO A 382 -25.05 8.89 20.87
N GLY A 383 -24.23 7.98 21.40
CA GLY A 383 -22.98 7.59 20.76
C GLY A 383 -23.27 6.62 19.61
N VAL A 384 -22.72 6.89 18.43
CA VAL A 384 -22.75 5.94 17.30
C VAL A 384 -21.50 5.07 17.41
N SER A 385 -21.67 3.83 17.86
CA SER A 385 -20.59 2.84 17.98
C SER A 385 -20.55 1.96 16.73
N ILE A 386 -19.47 2.03 15.96
CA ILE A 386 -19.23 1.17 14.79
C ILE A 386 -18.18 0.11 15.19
N GLN A 387 -18.59 -1.16 15.24
CA GLN A 387 -17.69 -2.31 15.45
C GLN A 387 -17.47 -3.06 14.13
N GLY A 388 -16.29 -2.91 13.52
CA GLY A 388 -15.88 -3.67 12.33
C GLY A 388 -15.07 -4.92 12.71
N SER A 389 -15.71 -6.08 12.84
CA SER A 389 -15.03 -7.36 13.09
C SER A 389 -15.62 -8.50 12.25
N ALA A 390 -15.24 -8.63 10.97
CA ALA A 390 -15.58 -9.87 10.23
C ALA A 390 -14.73 -10.23 9.01
N PHE A 391 -14.09 -9.29 8.31
CA PHE A 391 -13.72 -9.59 6.91
C PHE A 391 -12.37 -10.32 6.68
N TRP A 392 -11.52 -10.48 7.69
CA TRP A 392 -10.12 -10.84 7.46
C TRP A 392 -9.78 -12.34 7.46
N LYS A 393 -10.73 -13.27 7.25
CA LYS A 393 -10.42 -14.72 7.37
C LYS A 393 -9.77 -15.38 6.16
N ASN A 394 -9.87 -14.82 4.94
CA ASN A 394 -9.50 -15.54 3.71
C ASN A 394 -8.19 -15.10 3.02
N VAL A 395 -7.47 -14.09 3.53
CA VAL A 395 -6.21 -13.59 2.91
C VAL A 395 -4.96 -13.87 3.79
N MET A 396 -5.13 -14.58 4.91
CA MET A 396 -4.17 -14.61 6.02
C MET A 396 -3.05 -15.65 5.99
N GLU A 397 -2.80 -16.38 4.89
CA GLU A 397 -1.90 -17.56 4.97
C GLU A 397 -0.48 -17.43 4.39
N VAL A 398 0.00 -16.23 4.03
CA VAL A 398 1.28 -16.13 3.28
C VAL A 398 2.43 -15.36 3.97
N VAL A 399 2.25 -14.66 5.09
CA VAL A 399 3.36 -13.88 5.68
C VAL A 399 3.58 -14.19 7.17
N PRO A 400 4.73 -14.75 7.58
CA PRO A 400 5.08 -14.99 8.99
C PRO A 400 5.59 -13.71 9.70
N LEU A 401 5.01 -12.55 9.38
CA LEU A 401 5.23 -11.28 10.08
C LEU A 401 3.98 -10.99 10.91
N LYS A 402 4.15 -10.75 12.23
CA LYS A 402 3.04 -10.49 13.17
C LYS A 402 2.06 -9.47 12.59
N LEU A 403 0.80 -9.89 12.42
CA LEU A 403 -0.28 -9.07 11.86
C LEU A 403 -0.85 -8.06 12.87
N ARG A 404 -1.33 -6.94 12.30
CA ARG A 404 -1.95 -5.76 12.90
C ARG A 404 -3.06 -6.13 13.91
N CYS A 405 -2.99 -5.55 15.10
CA CYS A 405 -4.14 -5.49 16.02
C CYS A 405 -4.32 -4.03 16.46
N SER A 406 -5.48 -3.44 16.22
CA SER A 406 -5.85 -2.18 16.88
C SER A 406 -7.33 -2.20 17.19
N LYS A 407 -7.67 -1.66 18.36
CA LYS A 407 -9.01 -1.57 18.90
C LYS A 407 -9.39 -0.09 18.86
N TRP A 408 -10.56 0.21 18.30
CA TRP A 408 -11.06 1.57 18.16
C TRP A 408 -12.36 1.74 18.94
N VAL A 409 -12.50 2.90 19.56
CA VAL A 409 -13.76 3.42 20.05
C VAL A 409 -13.91 4.77 19.36
N VAL A 410 -14.90 4.88 18.48
CA VAL A 410 -15.29 6.16 17.85
C VAL A 410 -16.28 6.85 18.77
#